data_AF-A0A813IZ25-F1
#
_entry.id   AF-A0A813IZ25-F1
#
_cell.length_a   1.000
_cell.length_b   1.000
_cell.length_c   1.000
_cell.angle_alpha   90.00
_cell.angle_beta   90.00
_cell.angle_gamma   90.00
#
_symmetry.space_group_name_H-M   'P 1'
#
loop_
_entity.id
_entity.type
_entity.pdbx_description
1 polymer ?
#
loop_
_entity_poly.entity_id
_entity_poly.type
_entity_poly.pdbx_seq_one_letter_code
_entity_poly.pdbx_strand_id
1 'polypeptide(L)'
;VEEFKKWPGSTWIMKPVGKSQGAGIFLISKLSQTLQWKPKSDWSQAAQQKSAKDVEDDESREGPELYVVQKYVESPLLIGGKKFDMRLYVAVMSFNPLVVYMHRGGFCRFSMSRYSSDKSNLGDLGAHLTNVAVQKHIAKTAAYKRTGAKWDVNRLKTFLLATVDLETVNRMFTEIESIVIHSLLAVQKVMINDKHCFEMYGYDILLDTDYKPWLLEVNASPSLTANTAADYDMKFGLLDDLLTLLDIEKYLTGSELQIGGFDLLYKDGVRYSPPEGSSFTSYLGCVNNRLSQLEKLAKTRAWEL
;
A
#
# COMPACT_ATOMS: atom_id res chain seq x y z
N VAL A 1 18.32 16.57 8.97
CA VAL A 1 18.17 17.94 9.55
C VAL A 1 18.19 19.02 8.48
N GLU A 2 19.10 18.96 7.51
CA GLU A 2 19.15 19.94 6.41
C GLU A 2 17.86 20.01 5.60
N GLU A 3 17.25 18.87 5.27
CA GLU A 3 15.97 18.85 4.54
C GLU A 3 14.82 19.48 5.34
N PHE A 4 14.82 19.33 6.67
CA PHE A 4 13.84 20.01 7.55
C PHE A 4 14.01 21.53 7.50
N LYS A 5 15.26 22.03 7.41
CA LYS A 5 15.56 23.47 7.33
C LYS A 5 15.15 24.08 5.99
N LYS A 6 15.13 23.29 4.91
CA LYS A 6 14.66 23.75 3.58
C LYS A 6 13.15 24.00 3.54
N TRP A 7 12.39 23.36 4.44
CA TRP A 7 10.93 23.44 4.48
C TRP A 7 10.44 23.93 5.85
N PRO A 8 10.72 25.20 6.21
CA PRO A 8 10.38 25.72 7.52
C PRO A 8 8.86 25.71 7.74
N GLY A 9 8.45 25.16 8.87
CA GLY A 9 7.04 25.08 9.25
C GLY A 9 6.27 23.91 8.63
N SER A 10 6.85 23.10 7.74
CA SER A 10 6.18 21.89 7.26
C SER A 10 6.05 20.82 8.35
N THR A 11 5.02 20.00 8.23
CA THR A 11 4.79 18.83 9.08
C THR A 11 5.57 17.63 8.53
N TRP A 12 6.12 16.84 9.43
CA TRP A 12 6.90 15.63 9.14
C TRP A 12 6.32 14.47 9.94
N ILE A 13 6.36 13.28 9.36
CA ILE A 13 5.96 12.04 9.99
C ILE A 13 7.18 11.21 10.34
N MET A 14 7.20 10.75 11.58
CA MET A 14 8.23 9.88 12.15
C MET A 14 7.69 8.46 12.14
N LYS A 15 8.37 7.54 11.46
CA LYS A 15 7.94 6.14 11.34
C LYS A 15 9.07 5.20 11.80
N PRO A 16 8.83 4.32 12.77
CA PRO A 16 9.82 3.30 13.14
C PRO A 16 10.00 2.29 11.99
N VAL A 17 11.24 1.84 11.75
CA VAL A 17 11.58 0.95 10.62
C VAL A 17 11.07 -0.49 10.82
N GLY A 18 10.98 -0.95 12.07
CA GLY A 18 10.68 -2.35 12.41
C GLY A 18 9.27 -2.61 12.98
N LYS A 19 8.41 -1.59 13.07
CA LYS A 19 7.04 -1.76 13.61
C LYS A 19 6.01 -1.66 12.50
N SER A 20 4.85 -2.24 12.73
CA SER A 20 3.73 -2.25 11.78
C SER A 20 2.46 -1.68 12.41
N GLN A 21 1.37 -1.62 11.63
CA GLN A 21 0.04 -1.19 12.09
C GLN A 21 -0.04 0.25 12.62
N GLY A 22 0.95 1.09 12.32
CA GLY A 22 1.01 2.48 12.76
C GLY A 22 1.53 2.67 14.19
N ALA A 23 2.04 1.60 14.82
CA ALA A 23 2.62 1.68 16.15
C ALA A 23 3.89 2.55 16.17
N GLY A 24 3.98 3.47 17.13
CA GLY A 24 5.14 4.35 17.29
C GLY A 24 5.25 5.50 16.28
N ILE A 25 4.23 5.70 15.44
CA ILE A 25 4.18 6.84 14.50
C ILE A 25 3.75 8.11 15.23
N PHE A 26 4.45 9.21 14.97
CA PHE A 26 4.05 10.53 15.45
C PHE A 26 4.38 11.62 14.42
N LEU A 27 3.70 12.77 14.55
CA LEU A 27 3.91 13.93 13.69
C LEU A 27 4.70 15.00 14.43
N ILE A 28 5.57 15.69 13.70
CA ILE A 28 6.34 16.83 14.21
C ILE A 28 6.23 18.01 13.24
N SER A 29 6.19 19.23 13.78
CA SER A 29 6.34 20.48 13.03
C SER A 29 7.54 21.30 13.51
N LYS A 30 8.19 20.89 14.61
CA LYS A 30 9.42 21.47 15.16
C LYS A 30 10.38 20.36 15.53
N LEU A 31 11.67 20.53 15.21
CA LEU A 31 12.72 19.57 15.60
C LEU A 31 12.80 19.35 17.11
N SER A 32 12.47 20.36 17.93
CA SER A 32 12.43 20.19 19.39
C SER A 32 11.45 19.11 19.86
N GLN A 33 10.41 18.80 19.09
CA GLN A 33 9.45 17.75 19.42
C GLN A 33 10.07 16.34 19.35
N THR A 34 11.17 16.15 18.61
CA THR A 34 11.86 14.83 18.56
C THR A 34 12.54 14.51 19.89
N LEU A 35 12.83 15.51 20.74
CA LEU A 35 13.45 15.30 22.05
C LEU A 35 12.52 14.58 23.03
N GLN A 36 11.20 14.72 22.86
CA GLN A 36 10.20 14.06 23.70
C GLN A 36 10.16 12.54 23.50
N TRP A 37 10.75 12.07 22.40
CA TRP A 37 10.73 10.68 21.96
C TRP A 37 12.14 10.06 21.93
N LYS A 38 13.15 10.75 22.49
CA LYS A 38 14.45 10.12 22.77
C LYS A 38 14.25 9.03 23.82
N PRO A 39 14.90 7.86 23.68
CA PRO A 39 14.86 6.83 24.71
C PRO A 39 15.32 7.42 26.05
N LYS A 40 14.64 7.04 27.14
CA LYS A 40 14.95 7.51 28.50
C LYS A 40 16.32 7.04 29.02
N SER A 41 16.98 6.14 28.31
CA SER A 41 18.34 5.68 28.63
C SER A 41 19.38 6.50 27.86
N ASP A 42 20.27 7.16 28.61
CA ASP A 42 21.48 7.78 28.08
C ASP A 42 22.43 6.69 27.57
N TRP A 43 22.29 6.34 26.29
CA TRP A 43 23.23 5.48 25.57
C TRP A 43 24.68 5.99 25.61
N SER A 44 24.87 7.30 25.81
CA SER A 44 26.18 7.95 25.76
C SER A 44 27.07 7.65 26.97
N GLN A 45 26.51 7.31 28.14
CA GLN A 45 27.32 7.02 29.33
C GLN A 45 27.56 5.51 29.53
N ALA A 46 26.63 4.65 29.10
CA ALA A 46 26.75 3.20 29.29
C ALA A 46 27.73 2.52 28.31
N ALA A 47 27.95 3.10 27.12
CA ALA A 47 28.86 2.54 26.10
C ALA A 47 30.35 2.84 26.36
N GLN A 48 30.67 3.78 27.26
CA GLN A 48 32.06 4.20 27.54
C GLN A 48 32.69 3.51 28.76
N GLN A 49 31.93 2.71 29.50
CA GLN A 49 32.42 1.91 30.63
C GLN A 49 31.89 0.49 30.52
N LYS A 50 32.49 -0.34 29.67
CA LYS A 50 32.60 -1.80 29.89
C LYS A 50 33.49 -2.44 28.83
N SER A 51 34.45 -3.23 29.30
CA SER A 51 35.34 -4.07 28.51
C SER A 51 34.56 -5.16 27.75
N ALA A 52 35.08 -5.56 26.59
CA ALA A 52 34.49 -6.47 25.61
C ALA A 52 34.23 -7.93 26.08
N LYS A 53 34.15 -8.20 27.39
CA LYS A 53 33.96 -9.55 27.96
C LYS A 53 32.60 -9.81 28.60
N ASP A 54 31.73 -8.81 28.72
CA ASP A 54 30.43 -8.94 29.42
C ASP A 54 29.20 -8.90 28.48
N VAL A 55 29.35 -9.26 27.20
CA VAL A 55 28.31 -9.02 26.15
C VAL A 55 27.49 -10.27 25.79
N GLU A 56 27.79 -11.46 26.33
CA GLU A 56 27.17 -12.69 25.82
C GLU A 56 25.78 -13.06 26.41
N ASP A 57 25.27 -12.41 27.46
CA ASP A 57 24.01 -12.84 28.11
C ASP A 57 23.00 -11.70 28.41
N ASP A 58 22.71 -10.82 27.45
CA ASP A 58 21.61 -9.85 27.61
C ASP A 58 20.77 -9.68 26.32
N GLU A 59 19.92 -10.67 26.03
CA GLU A 59 18.90 -10.61 24.96
C GLU A 59 17.83 -9.51 25.17
N SER A 60 17.91 -8.72 26.26
CA SER A 60 16.88 -7.74 26.63
C SER A 60 17.22 -6.28 26.36
N ARG A 61 18.39 -5.96 25.79
CA ARG A 61 18.75 -4.57 25.42
C ARG A 61 18.26 -4.19 24.04
N GLU A 62 17.04 -3.64 23.97
CA GLU A 62 16.54 -2.94 22.78
C GLU A 62 17.52 -1.82 22.40
N GLY A 63 18.24 -1.98 21.28
CA GLY A 63 19.10 -0.93 20.70
C GLY A 63 18.33 0.35 20.35
N PRO A 64 19.03 1.43 19.93
CA PRO A 64 18.35 2.65 19.50
C PRO A 64 17.37 2.36 18.36
N GLU A 65 16.08 2.65 18.58
CA GLU A 65 15.03 2.42 17.59
C GLU A 65 15.27 3.31 16.36
N LEU A 66 15.31 2.69 15.18
CA LEU A 66 15.54 3.39 13.91
C LEU A 66 14.23 4.00 13.39
N TYR A 67 14.31 5.26 12.99
CA TYR A 67 13.18 6.02 12.46
C TYR A 67 13.46 6.58 11.07
N VAL A 68 12.45 6.53 10.22
CA VAL A 68 12.38 7.28 8.96
C VAL A 68 11.70 8.63 9.22
N VAL A 69 12.32 9.68 8.72
CA VAL A 69 11.80 11.05 8.72
C VAL A 69 11.26 11.37 7.33
N GLN A 70 9.94 11.44 7.19
CA GLN A 70 9.30 11.68 5.90
C GLN A 70 8.47 12.96 5.96
N LYS A 71 8.49 13.76 4.88
CA LYS A 71 7.62 14.95 4.78
C LYS A 71 6.16 14.47 4.76
N TYR A 72 5.32 15.05 5.60
CA TYR A 72 3.92 14.66 5.68
C TYR A 72 3.12 15.34 4.55
N VAL A 73 2.20 14.60 3.93
CA VAL A 73 1.29 15.13 2.92
C VAL A 73 0.17 15.90 3.64
N GLU A 74 0.32 17.23 3.70
CA GLU A 74 -0.58 18.13 4.45
C GLU A 74 -1.94 18.35 3.79
N SER A 75 -2.01 18.20 2.45
CA SER A 75 -3.23 18.37 1.66
C SER A 75 -3.63 17.05 0.98
N PRO A 76 -4.05 16.01 1.75
CA PRO A 76 -4.56 14.78 1.16
C PRO A 76 -5.92 15.02 0.49
N LEU A 77 -6.24 14.24 -0.54
CA LEU A 77 -7.58 14.17 -1.08
C LEU A 77 -8.54 13.67 0.02
N LEU A 78 -9.66 14.36 0.19
CA LEU A 78 -10.66 14.04 1.20
C LEU A 78 -11.98 13.67 0.53
N ILE A 79 -12.63 12.63 1.06
CA ILE A 79 -14.01 12.29 0.68
C ILE A 79 -14.87 12.43 1.92
N GLY A 80 -15.90 13.27 1.85
CA GLY A 80 -16.72 13.61 3.02
C GLY A 80 -15.93 14.24 4.17
N GLY A 81 -14.80 14.91 3.86
CA GLY A 81 -13.90 15.51 4.84
C GLY A 81 -13.01 14.50 5.59
N LYS A 82 -12.92 13.25 5.11
CA LYS A 82 -12.10 12.19 5.72
C LYS A 82 -10.92 11.85 4.82
N LYS A 83 -9.75 11.66 5.44
CA LYS A 83 -8.54 11.20 4.78
C LYS A 83 -8.66 9.72 4.47
N PHE A 84 -8.05 9.25 3.38
CA PHE A 84 -7.95 7.83 3.10
C PHE A 84 -6.65 7.51 2.38
N ASP A 85 -6.24 6.25 2.47
CA ASP A 85 -5.20 5.67 1.62
C ASP A 85 -5.77 4.45 0.89
N MET A 86 -5.09 4.00 -0.16
CA MET A 86 -5.45 2.85 -0.97
C MET A 86 -4.49 1.70 -0.71
N ARG A 87 -5.03 0.53 -0.34
CA ARG A 87 -4.35 -0.76 -0.36
C ARG A 87 -4.57 -1.43 -1.71
N LEU A 88 -3.49 -1.58 -2.47
CA LEU A 88 -3.45 -2.20 -3.78
C LEU A 88 -2.62 -3.49 -3.74
N TYR A 89 -2.97 -4.46 -4.58
CA TYR A 89 -2.32 -5.77 -4.61
C TYR A 89 -1.56 -5.97 -5.92
N VAL A 90 -0.27 -6.31 -5.79
CA VAL A 90 0.65 -6.49 -6.91
C VAL A 90 1.37 -7.82 -6.74
N ALA A 91 1.22 -8.73 -7.71
CA ALA A 91 1.93 -9.99 -7.73
C ALA A 91 3.16 -9.88 -8.62
N VAL A 92 4.33 -10.24 -8.08
CA VAL A 92 5.58 -10.29 -8.84
C VAL A 92 5.96 -11.77 -9.00
N MET A 93 5.98 -12.22 -10.24
CA MET A 93 6.20 -13.63 -10.59
C MET A 93 7.67 -13.93 -10.88
N SER A 94 8.46 -12.90 -11.18
CA SER A 94 9.89 -12.99 -11.47
C SER A 94 10.50 -11.59 -11.40
N PHE A 95 11.75 -11.46 -10.93
CA PHE A 95 12.52 -10.23 -10.99
C PHE A 95 13.53 -10.21 -12.15
N ASN A 96 13.83 -11.38 -12.74
CA ASN A 96 14.74 -11.49 -13.89
C ASN A 96 14.27 -12.59 -14.88
N PRO A 97 13.55 -12.23 -15.95
CA PRO A 97 13.06 -10.88 -16.27
C PRO A 97 11.94 -10.44 -15.32
N LEU A 98 11.74 -9.12 -15.16
CA LEU A 98 10.70 -8.60 -14.27
C LEU A 98 9.31 -8.86 -14.87
N VAL A 99 8.45 -9.57 -14.12
CA VAL A 99 7.06 -9.88 -14.49
C VAL A 99 6.12 -9.47 -13.36
N VAL A 100 5.24 -8.52 -13.64
CA VAL A 100 4.39 -7.86 -12.65
C VAL A 100 2.94 -7.91 -13.10
N TYR A 101 2.09 -8.42 -12.22
CA TYR A 101 0.64 -8.39 -12.35
C TYR A 101 0.05 -7.48 -11.29
N MET A 102 -0.97 -6.72 -11.66
CA MET A 102 -1.71 -5.86 -10.74
C MET A 102 -3.17 -6.30 -10.68
N HIS A 103 -3.69 -6.44 -9.47
CA HIS A 103 -5.08 -6.82 -9.29
C HIS A 103 -6.00 -5.61 -9.48
N ARG A 104 -7.12 -5.77 -10.21
CA ARG A 104 -8.11 -4.71 -10.44
C ARG A 104 -8.78 -4.24 -9.15
N GLY A 105 -8.91 -5.15 -8.19
CA GLY A 105 -9.48 -4.91 -6.88
C GLY A 105 -8.46 -4.41 -5.86
N GLY A 106 -8.98 -3.96 -4.72
CA GLY A 106 -8.25 -3.36 -3.62
C GLY A 106 -9.23 -2.56 -2.79
N PHE A 107 -8.76 -1.90 -1.74
CA PHE A 107 -9.65 -1.09 -0.90
C PHE A 107 -8.99 0.19 -0.40
N CYS A 108 -9.81 1.21 -0.22
CA CYS A 108 -9.49 2.46 0.43
C CYS A 108 -9.79 2.32 1.93
N ARG A 109 -8.87 2.77 2.78
CA ARG A 109 -9.04 2.81 4.24
C ARG A 109 -9.28 4.25 4.67
N PHE A 110 -10.46 4.55 5.19
CA PHE A 110 -10.80 5.90 5.64
C PHE A 110 -10.39 6.15 7.08
N SER A 111 -10.01 7.39 7.38
CA SER A 111 -9.92 7.90 8.75
C SER A 111 -11.31 7.92 9.39
N MET A 112 -11.37 7.73 10.71
CA MET A 112 -12.64 7.82 11.44
C MET A 112 -13.06 9.25 11.67
N SER A 113 -12.10 10.10 12.04
CA SER A 113 -12.27 11.53 12.27
C SER A 113 -12.16 12.31 10.98
N ARG A 114 -12.78 13.50 10.96
CA ARG A 114 -12.58 14.46 9.87
C ARG A 114 -11.14 14.95 9.92
N TYR A 115 -10.55 15.11 8.74
CA TYR A 115 -9.20 15.61 8.62
C TYR A 115 -9.14 17.09 9.02
N SER A 116 -8.11 17.47 9.77
CA SER A 116 -7.77 18.85 10.06
C SER A 116 -6.29 19.07 9.80
N SER A 117 -5.94 20.15 9.12
CA SER A 117 -4.56 20.58 8.92
C SER A 117 -4.05 21.48 10.07
N ASP A 118 -4.89 21.74 11.07
CA ASP A 118 -4.50 22.55 12.21
C ASP A 118 -3.41 21.85 13.04
N LYS A 119 -2.26 22.51 13.14
CA LYS A 119 -1.08 22.01 13.86
C LYS A 119 -1.32 21.86 15.36
N SER A 120 -2.35 22.51 15.91
CA SER A 120 -2.78 22.30 17.30
C SER A 120 -3.31 20.87 17.54
N ASN A 121 -3.79 20.20 16.48
CA ASN A 121 -4.42 18.87 16.54
C ASN A 121 -3.50 17.73 16.10
N LEU A 122 -2.19 17.95 15.93
CA LEU A 122 -1.23 16.90 15.52
C LEU A 122 -1.16 15.71 16.50
N GLY A 123 -1.65 15.89 17.74
CA GLY A 123 -1.79 14.82 18.73
C GLY A 123 -2.96 13.87 18.46
N ASP A 124 -3.98 14.28 17.70
CA ASP A 124 -5.08 13.39 17.29
C ASP A 124 -4.67 12.55 16.08
N LEU A 125 -3.87 11.53 16.33
CA LEU A 125 -3.46 10.56 15.32
C LEU A 125 -4.65 9.87 14.63
N GLY A 126 -5.86 9.89 15.23
CA GLY A 126 -7.07 9.30 14.66
C GLY A 126 -7.56 9.98 13.37
N ALA A 127 -7.26 11.27 13.19
CA ALA A 127 -7.56 12.01 11.96
C ALA A 127 -6.47 11.86 10.89
N HIS A 128 -5.23 11.56 11.31
CA HIS A 128 -4.04 11.56 10.45
C HIS A 128 -3.60 10.17 9.99
N LEU A 129 -3.88 9.13 10.78
CA LEU A 129 -3.55 7.73 10.51
C LEU A 129 -4.82 6.93 10.18
N THR A 130 -4.77 6.17 9.09
CA THR A 130 -5.88 5.36 8.56
C THR A 130 -5.84 3.91 9.05
N ASN A 131 -4.78 3.50 9.76
CA ASN A 131 -4.59 2.13 10.21
C ASN A 131 -5.61 1.72 11.27
N VAL A 132 -6.25 0.57 11.07
CA VAL A 132 -7.29 0.01 11.95
C VAL A 132 -6.83 -0.14 13.41
N ALA A 133 -5.56 -0.49 13.65
CA ALA A 133 -5.05 -0.70 15.01
C ALA A 133 -4.96 0.59 15.85
N VAL A 134 -4.84 1.75 15.22
CA VAL A 134 -4.88 3.06 15.87
C VAL A 134 -6.33 3.48 16.18
N GLN A 135 -7.30 2.87 15.50
CA GLN A 135 -8.72 3.27 15.51
C GLN A 135 -9.59 2.40 16.44
N LYS A 136 -8.98 1.61 17.34
CA LYS A 136 -9.63 0.55 18.15
C LYS A 136 -10.84 1.00 18.98
N HIS A 137 -10.85 2.24 19.48
CA HIS A 137 -11.96 2.74 20.31
C HIS A 137 -13.23 3.02 19.50
N ILE A 138 -13.10 3.46 18.23
CA ILE A 138 -14.23 3.82 17.35
C ILE A 138 -14.70 2.62 16.49
N ALA A 139 -13.84 1.61 16.32
CA ALA A 139 -14.15 0.35 15.67
C ALA A 139 -15.34 -0.44 16.28
N LYS A 140 -15.87 0.00 17.43
CA LYS A 140 -17.05 -0.58 18.08
C LYS A 140 -18.39 -0.07 17.51
N THR A 141 -18.38 0.99 16.71
CA THR A 141 -19.61 1.62 16.19
C THR A 141 -20.31 0.74 15.15
N ALA A 142 -21.65 0.68 15.16
CA ALA A 142 -22.43 -0.14 14.22
C ALA A 142 -22.15 0.18 12.74
N ALA A 143 -21.95 1.47 12.42
CA ALA A 143 -21.59 1.91 11.06
C ALA A 143 -20.24 1.34 10.58
N TYR A 144 -19.26 1.23 11.48
CA TYR A 144 -17.97 0.61 11.19
C TYR A 144 -18.11 -0.90 11.03
N LYS A 145 -18.87 -1.58 11.90
CA LYS A 145 -19.10 -3.03 11.76
C LYS A 145 -19.72 -3.40 10.41
N ARG A 146 -20.57 -2.52 9.86
CA ARG A 146 -21.23 -2.75 8.56
C ARG A 146 -20.32 -2.49 7.36
N THR A 147 -19.48 -1.45 7.41
CA THR A 147 -18.75 -0.95 6.23
C THR A 147 -17.23 -1.11 6.31
N GLY A 148 -16.71 -1.42 7.50
CA GLY A 148 -15.28 -1.40 7.80
C GLY A 148 -14.60 -0.03 7.63
N ALA A 149 -15.37 1.05 7.40
CA ALA A 149 -14.84 2.32 6.87
C ALA A 149 -13.93 2.10 5.64
N LYS A 150 -14.33 1.17 4.77
CA LYS A 150 -13.63 0.85 3.53
C LYS A 150 -14.50 1.12 2.32
N TRP A 151 -13.87 1.55 1.22
CA TRP A 151 -14.46 1.47 -0.11
C TRP A 151 -13.59 0.57 -0.98
N ASP A 152 -14.20 -0.27 -1.80
CA ASP A 152 -13.45 -0.94 -2.85
C ASP A 152 -12.89 0.09 -3.84
N VAL A 153 -11.74 -0.19 -4.44
CA VAL A 153 -11.10 0.74 -5.39
C VAL A 153 -12.00 1.01 -6.60
N ASN A 154 -12.84 0.04 -6.99
CA ASN A 154 -13.86 0.27 -8.01
C ASN A 154 -14.86 1.37 -7.60
N ARG A 155 -15.34 1.33 -6.36
CA ARG A 155 -16.24 2.36 -5.83
C ARG A 155 -15.57 3.74 -5.77
N LEU A 156 -14.28 3.80 -5.42
CA LEU A 156 -13.50 5.04 -5.51
C LEU A 156 -13.45 5.54 -6.97
N LYS A 157 -13.09 4.68 -7.92
CA LYS A 157 -13.00 5.06 -9.34
C LYS A 157 -14.34 5.57 -9.87
N THR A 158 -15.44 4.88 -9.59
CA THR A 158 -16.79 5.33 -9.96
C THR A 158 -17.15 6.68 -9.34
N PHE A 159 -16.82 6.89 -8.06
CA PHE A 159 -17.04 8.18 -7.41
C PHE A 159 -16.24 9.30 -8.07
N LEU A 160 -14.96 9.07 -8.39
CA LEU A 160 -14.11 10.05 -9.05
C LEU A 160 -14.59 10.35 -10.48
N LEU A 161 -15.00 9.35 -11.25
CA LEU A 161 -15.57 9.55 -12.59
C LEU A 161 -16.88 10.37 -12.57
N ALA A 162 -17.61 10.35 -11.46
CA ALA A 162 -18.83 11.14 -11.29
C ALA A 162 -18.56 12.57 -10.78
N THR A 163 -17.35 12.86 -10.27
CA THR A 163 -17.04 14.11 -9.57
C THR A 163 -15.87 14.88 -10.17
N VAL A 164 -15.09 14.25 -11.04
CA VAL A 164 -13.85 14.74 -11.66
C VAL A 164 -13.87 14.38 -13.14
N ASP A 165 -13.17 15.15 -13.96
CA ASP A 165 -13.03 14.85 -15.38
C ASP A 165 -12.26 13.54 -15.65
N LEU A 166 -12.54 12.91 -16.78
CA LEU A 166 -11.99 11.61 -17.16
C LEU A 166 -10.46 11.65 -17.33
N GLU A 167 -9.90 12.75 -17.82
CA GLU A 167 -8.47 12.90 -18.07
C GLU A 167 -7.68 12.85 -16.76
N THR A 168 -8.14 13.61 -15.75
CA THR A 168 -7.56 13.59 -14.41
C THR A 168 -7.63 12.20 -13.78
N VAL A 169 -8.76 11.50 -13.91
CA VAL A 169 -8.90 10.13 -13.40
C VAL A 169 -7.95 9.18 -14.11
N ASN A 170 -7.87 9.22 -15.44
CA ASN A 170 -6.96 8.39 -16.22
C ASN A 170 -5.49 8.64 -15.85
N ARG A 171 -5.09 9.92 -15.80
CA ARG A 171 -3.74 10.32 -15.38
C ARG A 171 -3.40 9.76 -14.00
N MET A 172 -4.29 9.95 -13.02
CA MET A 172 -4.09 9.47 -11.66
C MET A 172 -3.89 7.96 -11.57
N PHE A 173 -4.77 7.15 -12.19
CA PHE A 173 -4.63 5.68 -12.14
C PHE A 173 -3.40 5.18 -12.93
N THR A 174 -3.05 5.82 -14.03
CA THR A 174 -1.82 5.53 -14.79
C THR A 174 -0.55 5.89 -14.00
N GLU A 175 -0.56 6.98 -13.23
CA GLU A 175 0.55 7.36 -12.35
C GLU A 175 0.71 6.38 -11.18
N ILE A 176 -0.39 5.83 -10.63
CA ILE A 176 -0.35 4.76 -9.61
C ILE A 176 0.39 3.52 -10.15
N GLU A 177 0.03 3.07 -11.35
CA GLU A 177 0.72 1.96 -12.02
C GLU A 177 2.20 2.25 -12.27
N SER A 178 2.52 3.49 -12.69
CA SER A 178 3.90 3.92 -12.88
C SER A 178 4.70 3.90 -11.58
N ILE A 179 4.10 4.27 -10.45
CA ILE A 179 4.73 4.15 -9.13
C ILE A 179 5.12 2.70 -8.85
N VAL A 180 4.21 1.74 -9.08
CA VAL A 180 4.48 0.30 -8.87
C VAL A 180 5.63 -0.19 -9.74
N ILE A 181 5.61 0.15 -11.04
CA ILE A 181 6.65 -0.27 -11.98
C ILE A 181 8.00 0.33 -11.58
N HIS A 182 8.07 1.64 -11.33
CA HIS A 182 9.31 2.32 -10.99
C HIS A 182 9.90 1.84 -9.65
N SER A 183 9.06 1.58 -8.64
CA SER A 183 9.54 1.05 -7.36
C SER A 183 10.16 -0.33 -7.50
N LEU A 184 9.57 -1.21 -8.31
CA LEU A 184 10.10 -2.55 -8.57
C LEU A 184 11.38 -2.51 -9.42
N LEU A 185 11.42 -1.66 -10.46
CA LEU A 185 12.62 -1.47 -11.29
C LEU A 185 13.80 -0.94 -10.48
N ALA A 186 13.56 -0.04 -9.51
CA ALA A 186 14.60 0.53 -8.66
C ALA A 186 15.30 -0.53 -7.80
N VAL A 187 14.59 -1.58 -7.39
CA VAL A 187 15.14 -2.67 -6.56
C VAL A 187 15.50 -3.92 -7.36
N GLN A 188 15.09 -4.02 -8.62
CA GLN A 188 15.21 -5.24 -9.44
C GLN A 188 16.63 -5.86 -9.40
N LYS A 189 17.68 -5.04 -9.43
CA LYS A 189 19.08 -5.51 -9.45
C LYS A 189 19.59 -6.09 -8.12
N VAL A 190 18.94 -5.75 -7.01
CA VAL A 190 19.34 -6.22 -5.67
C VAL A 190 18.41 -7.31 -5.14
N MET A 191 17.25 -7.51 -5.78
CA MET A 191 16.31 -8.56 -5.41
C MET A 191 16.88 -9.93 -5.81
N ILE A 192 16.81 -10.87 -4.87
CA ILE A 192 17.14 -12.28 -5.14
C ILE A 192 16.10 -12.81 -6.12
N ASN A 193 16.57 -13.35 -7.24
CA ASN A 193 15.71 -13.95 -8.25
C ASN A 193 15.83 -15.48 -8.21
N ASP A 194 14.84 -16.13 -7.62
CA ASP A 194 14.63 -17.57 -7.72
C ASP A 194 13.34 -17.83 -8.51
N LYS A 195 13.43 -18.67 -9.53
CA LYS A 195 12.31 -19.01 -10.42
C LYS A 195 11.16 -19.76 -9.73
N HIS A 196 11.39 -20.25 -8.51
CA HIS A 196 10.38 -20.92 -7.69
C HIS A 196 9.75 -19.96 -6.67
N CYS A 197 10.16 -18.70 -6.64
CA CYS A 197 9.63 -17.70 -5.74
C CYS A 197 8.72 -16.73 -6.48
N PHE A 198 7.66 -16.33 -5.79
CA PHE A 198 6.79 -15.23 -6.15
C PHE A 198 6.49 -14.46 -4.87
N GLU A 199 6.04 -13.22 -4.99
CA GLU A 199 5.56 -12.46 -3.83
C GLU A 199 4.37 -11.59 -4.25
N MET A 200 3.33 -11.59 -3.43
CA MET A 200 2.24 -10.62 -3.56
C MET A 200 2.44 -9.50 -2.53
N TYR A 201 2.66 -8.30 -3.04
CA TYR A 201 2.87 -7.09 -2.24
C TYR A 201 1.57 -6.31 -2.06
N GLY A 202 1.46 -5.67 -0.89
CA GLY A 202 0.47 -4.64 -0.61
C GLY A 202 1.06 -3.25 -0.76
N TYR A 203 0.63 -2.50 -1.78
CA TYR A 203 1.03 -1.11 -1.99
C TYR A 203 0.07 -0.16 -1.28
N ASP A 204 0.62 0.75 -0.48
CA ASP A 204 -0.15 1.80 0.21
C ASP A 204 0.06 3.13 -0.51
N ILE A 205 -0.99 3.63 -1.15
CA ILE A 205 -0.96 4.87 -1.94
C ILE A 205 -1.86 5.93 -1.30
N LEU A 206 -1.39 7.15 -1.21
CA LEU A 206 -2.16 8.32 -0.81
C LEU A 206 -2.35 9.26 -2.00
N LEU A 207 -3.54 9.82 -2.16
CA LEU A 207 -3.81 10.87 -3.13
C LEU A 207 -3.78 12.24 -2.44
N ASP A 208 -3.20 13.25 -3.08
CA ASP A 208 -3.31 14.65 -2.64
C ASP A 208 -4.45 15.39 -3.35
N THR A 209 -4.65 16.66 -2.98
CA THR A 209 -5.71 17.52 -3.55
C THR A 209 -5.58 17.76 -5.05
N ASP A 210 -4.40 17.56 -5.64
CA ASP A 210 -4.15 17.69 -7.08
C ASP A 210 -4.26 16.34 -7.81
N TYR A 211 -4.81 15.33 -7.12
CA TYR A 211 -4.96 13.96 -7.58
C TYR A 211 -3.62 13.29 -7.92
N LYS A 212 -2.52 13.75 -7.32
CA LYS A 212 -1.22 13.11 -7.47
C LYS A 212 -1.11 11.94 -6.46
N PRO A 213 -0.74 10.74 -6.93
CA PRO A 213 -0.49 9.60 -6.05
C PRO A 213 0.90 9.67 -5.41
N TRP A 214 0.95 9.26 -4.15
CA TRP A 214 2.14 9.18 -3.32
C TRP A 214 2.28 7.78 -2.75
N LEU A 215 3.41 7.12 -3.01
CA LEU A 215 3.76 5.86 -2.35
C LEU A 215 4.07 6.11 -0.87
N LEU A 216 3.30 5.48 0.01
CA LEU A 216 3.54 5.54 1.46
C LEU A 216 4.49 4.43 1.92
N GLU A 217 4.19 3.20 1.54
CA GLU A 217 4.95 1.99 1.88
C GLU A 217 4.57 0.82 0.95
N VAL A 218 5.45 -0.17 0.89
CA VAL A 218 5.21 -1.47 0.24
C VAL A 218 5.32 -2.54 1.31
N ASN A 219 4.24 -3.28 1.52
CA ASN A 219 4.14 -4.32 2.51
C ASN A 219 4.38 -5.69 1.85
N ALA A 220 5.45 -6.38 2.25
CA ALA A 220 5.54 -7.82 2.04
C ALA A 220 4.49 -8.52 2.92
N SER A 221 3.86 -9.60 2.43
CA SER A 221 2.81 -10.31 3.16
C SER A 221 1.64 -9.42 3.67
N PRO A 222 0.88 -8.78 2.77
CA PRO A 222 -0.25 -7.94 3.18
C PRO A 222 -1.30 -8.72 3.99
N SER A 223 -1.86 -8.11 5.03
CA SER A 223 -2.87 -8.77 5.88
C SER A 223 -4.10 -9.22 5.09
N LEU A 224 -4.40 -10.53 5.21
CA LEU A 224 -5.55 -11.20 4.61
C LEU A 224 -6.70 -11.43 5.60
N THR A 225 -6.62 -10.89 6.82
CA THR A 225 -7.71 -10.98 7.81
C THR A 225 -8.90 -10.19 7.31
N ALA A 226 -10.06 -10.82 7.20
CA ALA A 226 -11.29 -10.17 6.74
C ALA A 226 -12.10 -9.61 7.92
N ASN A 227 -12.53 -8.35 7.80
CA ASN A 227 -13.33 -7.69 8.84
C ASN A 227 -14.82 -7.56 8.47
N THR A 228 -15.15 -7.75 7.19
CA THR A 228 -16.53 -7.70 6.64
C THR A 228 -16.68 -8.79 5.59
N ALA A 229 -17.91 -9.14 5.22
CA ALA A 229 -18.17 -10.10 4.14
C ALA A 229 -17.55 -9.67 2.82
N ALA A 230 -17.69 -8.39 2.45
CA ALA A 230 -17.08 -7.84 1.23
C ALA A 230 -15.54 -7.93 1.24
N ASP A 231 -14.90 -7.70 2.39
CA ASP A 231 -13.44 -7.84 2.54
C ASP A 231 -13.01 -9.32 2.44
N TYR A 232 -13.85 -10.23 2.95
CA TYR A 232 -13.64 -11.68 2.80
C TYR A 232 -13.73 -12.09 1.33
N ASP A 233 -14.81 -11.73 0.64
CA ASP A 233 -15.05 -12.12 -0.76
C ASP A 233 -13.93 -11.60 -1.68
N MET A 234 -13.50 -10.35 -1.47
CA MET A 234 -12.40 -9.75 -2.25
C MET A 234 -11.07 -10.46 -1.99
N LYS A 235 -10.73 -10.75 -0.72
CA LYS A 235 -9.46 -11.41 -0.38
C LYS A 235 -9.44 -12.88 -0.77
N PHE A 236 -10.57 -13.58 -0.63
CA PHE A 236 -10.71 -14.95 -1.09
C PHE A 236 -10.54 -15.01 -2.61
N GLY A 237 -11.25 -14.15 -3.35
CA GLY A 237 -11.11 -14.05 -4.80
C GLY A 237 -9.69 -13.67 -5.24
N LEU A 238 -9.03 -12.74 -4.53
CA LEU A 238 -7.64 -12.37 -4.78
C LEU A 238 -6.69 -13.57 -4.62
N LEU A 239 -6.87 -14.40 -3.59
CA LEU A 239 -6.04 -15.58 -3.36
C LEU A 239 -6.31 -16.69 -4.38
N ASP A 240 -7.57 -16.90 -4.74
CA ASP A 240 -7.97 -17.83 -5.78
C ASP A 240 -7.36 -17.45 -7.15
N ASP A 241 -7.41 -16.15 -7.49
CA ASP A 241 -6.77 -15.60 -8.69
C ASP A 241 -5.24 -15.72 -8.63
N LEU A 242 -4.63 -15.51 -7.46
CA LEU A 242 -3.20 -15.66 -7.27
C LEU A 242 -2.75 -17.12 -7.44
N LEU A 243 -3.47 -18.09 -6.88
CA LEU A 243 -3.18 -19.50 -7.05
C LEU A 243 -3.31 -19.93 -8.52
N THR A 244 -4.32 -19.40 -9.22
CA THR A 244 -4.46 -19.61 -10.68
C THR A 244 -3.28 -19.02 -11.45
N LEU A 245 -2.84 -17.81 -11.07
CA LEU A 245 -1.70 -17.13 -11.67
C LEU A 245 -0.37 -17.87 -11.46
N LEU A 246 -0.20 -18.60 -10.35
CA LEU A 246 0.98 -19.45 -10.11
C LEU A 246 1.07 -20.65 -11.05
N ASP A 247 -0.07 -21.04 -11.63
CA ASP A 247 -0.14 -22.05 -12.66
C ASP A 247 0.51 -23.39 -12.28
N ILE A 248 0.23 -23.86 -11.06
CA ILE A 248 0.80 -25.11 -10.52
C ILE A 248 0.48 -26.31 -11.41
N GLU A 249 -0.72 -26.30 -12.01
CA GLU A 249 -1.21 -27.35 -12.91
C GLU A 249 -0.73 -27.17 -14.37
N LYS A 250 0.02 -26.10 -14.67
CA LYS A 250 0.54 -25.76 -16.01
C LYS A 250 -0.55 -25.64 -17.07
N TYR A 251 -1.62 -24.96 -16.69
CA TYR A 251 -2.79 -24.63 -17.48
C TYR A 251 -2.61 -23.39 -18.38
N LEU A 252 -1.69 -22.48 -18.06
CA LEU A 252 -1.48 -21.23 -18.80
C LEU A 252 -0.49 -21.38 -19.97
N THR A 253 -0.64 -20.57 -21.02
CA THR A 253 0.34 -20.50 -22.13
C THR A 253 1.44 -19.48 -21.87
N GLY A 254 1.27 -18.59 -20.89
CA GLY A 254 2.20 -17.49 -20.60
C GLY A 254 2.00 -16.26 -21.49
N SER A 255 0.91 -16.24 -22.25
CA SER A 255 0.49 -15.13 -23.14
C SER A 255 -0.74 -14.39 -22.62
N GLU A 256 -1.33 -14.87 -21.53
CA GLU A 256 -2.51 -14.31 -20.90
C GLU A 256 -2.21 -12.91 -20.37
N LEU A 257 -2.98 -11.92 -20.83
CA LEU A 257 -2.89 -10.54 -20.33
C LEU A 257 -3.72 -10.32 -19.06
N GLN A 258 -4.68 -11.22 -18.79
CA GLN A 258 -5.51 -11.21 -17.60
C GLN A 258 -5.67 -12.64 -17.10
N ILE A 259 -5.55 -12.84 -15.78
CA ILE A 259 -5.80 -14.11 -15.07
C ILE A 259 -6.61 -13.77 -13.82
N GLY A 260 -7.86 -14.21 -13.77
CA GLY A 260 -8.81 -13.76 -12.75
C GLY A 260 -8.94 -12.25 -12.72
N GLY A 261 -8.74 -11.66 -11.54
CA GLY A 261 -8.68 -10.22 -11.32
C GLY A 261 -7.31 -9.58 -11.53
N PHE A 262 -6.27 -10.35 -11.85
CA PHE A 262 -4.93 -9.83 -12.16
C PHE A 262 -4.79 -9.51 -13.64
N ASP A 263 -4.34 -8.29 -13.95
CA ASP A 263 -3.88 -7.92 -15.29
C ASP A 263 -2.35 -7.86 -15.32
N LEU A 264 -1.76 -8.33 -16.41
CA LEU A 264 -0.34 -8.14 -16.68
C LEU A 264 -0.08 -6.64 -16.79
N LEU A 265 0.77 -6.11 -15.93
CA LEU A 265 1.12 -4.69 -15.88
C LEU A 265 2.45 -4.43 -16.58
N TYR A 266 3.44 -5.30 -16.35
CA TYR A 266 4.78 -5.15 -16.88
C TYR A 266 5.44 -6.51 -17.11
N LYS A 267 6.09 -6.66 -18.27
CA LYS A 267 6.89 -7.85 -18.61
C LYS A 267 8.11 -7.40 -19.39
N ASP A 268 9.29 -7.60 -18.82
CA ASP A 268 10.58 -7.50 -19.51
C ASP A 268 10.75 -6.25 -20.40
N GLY A 269 10.66 -5.05 -19.82
CA GLY A 269 10.77 -3.80 -20.58
C GLY A 269 9.45 -3.26 -21.11
N VAL A 270 8.40 -4.08 -21.19
CA VAL A 270 7.12 -3.71 -21.80
C VAL A 270 6.07 -3.42 -20.75
N ARG A 271 5.49 -2.21 -20.78
CA ARG A 271 4.29 -1.86 -20.01
C ARG A 271 3.05 -2.29 -20.81
N TYR A 272 2.13 -2.94 -20.13
CA TYR A 272 0.82 -3.30 -20.67
C TYR A 272 -0.23 -2.34 -20.13
N SER A 273 -1.19 -1.99 -20.98
CA SER A 273 -2.26 -1.05 -20.67
C SER A 273 -3.49 -1.43 -21.49
N PRO A 274 -4.68 -0.89 -21.17
CA PRO A 274 -5.85 -1.10 -22.00
C PRO A 274 -5.59 -0.74 -23.46
N PRO A 275 -6.26 -1.43 -24.42
CA PRO A 275 -6.02 -1.25 -25.84
C PRO A 275 -6.37 0.16 -26.31
N GLU A 276 -5.78 0.56 -27.43
CA GLU A 276 -6.07 1.82 -28.08
C GLU A 276 -7.57 1.94 -28.40
N GLY A 277 -8.15 3.12 -28.13
CA GLY A 277 -9.60 3.36 -28.22
C GLY A 277 -10.40 3.04 -26.94
N SER A 278 -9.78 2.46 -25.91
CA SER A 278 -10.38 2.37 -24.58
C SER A 278 -10.56 3.76 -23.96
N SER A 279 -11.71 4.00 -23.31
CA SER A 279 -11.91 5.24 -22.52
C SER A 279 -10.99 5.33 -21.30
N PHE A 280 -10.50 4.19 -20.80
CA PHE A 280 -9.63 4.12 -19.63
C PHE A 280 -8.22 3.72 -20.01
N THR A 281 -7.24 4.34 -19.36
CA THR A 281 -5.80 4.06 -19.52
C THR A 281 -5.25 3.05 -18.51
N SER A 282 -6.10 2.58 -17.58
CA SER A 282 -5.74 1.62 -16.52
C SER A 282 -6.94 0.72 -16.20
N TYR A 283 -6.67 -0.58 -15.99
CA TYR A 283 -7.66 -1.55 -15.52
C TYR A 283 -7.91 -1.50 -14.01
N LEU A 284 -7.02 -0.85 -13.23
CA LEU A 284 -7.20 -0.70 -11.80
C LEU A 284 -8.52 0.00 -11.49
N GLY A 285 -9.32 -0.58 -10.60
CA GLY A 285 -10.63 -0.06 -10.23
C GLY A 285 -11.71 -0.19 -11.31
N CYS A 286 -11.42 -0.78 -12.47
CA CYS A 286 -12.48 -1.15 -13.44
C CYS A 286 -13.32 -2.32 -12.90
N VAL A 287 -14.39 -2.64 -13.61
CA VAL A 287 -15.22 -3.82 -13.28
C VAL A 287 -14.32 -5.06 -13.24
N ASN A 288 -14.33 -5.76 -12.11
CA ASN A 288 -13.59 -7.00 -11.93
C ASN A 288 -14.45 -8.16 -12.44
N ASN A 289 -14.17 -8.62 -13.66
CA ASN A 289 -14.88 -9.70 -14.32
C ASN A 289 -14.23 -11.08 -14.07
N ARG A 290 -13.47 -11.25 -12.95
CA ARG A 290 -12.66 -12.44 -12.63
C ARG A 290 -13.38 -13.77 -12.89
N LEU A 291 -14.61 -13.94 -12.39
CA LEU A 291 -15.34 -15.21 -12.50
C LEU A 291 -15.57 -15.58 -13.97
N SER A 292 -16.09 -14.63 -14.76
CA SER A 292 -16.31 -14.84 -16.19
C SER A 292 -15.00 -15.04 -16.98
N GLN A 293 -13.90 -14.45 -16.51
CA GLN A 293 -12.59 -14.63 -17.14
C GLN A 293 -12.02 -16.03 -16.82
N LEU A 294 -12.07 -16.46 -15.56
CA LEU A 294 -11.65 -17.79 -15.13
C LEU A 294 -12.48 -18.89 -15.81
N GLU A 295 -13.80 -18.70 -15.95
CA GLU A 295 -14.66 -19.63 -16.68
C GLU A 295 -14.28 -19.74 -18.16
N LYS A 296 -13.92 -18.62 -18.80
CA LYS A 296 -13.45 -18.62 -20.19
C LYS A 296 -12.11 -19.33 -20.30
N LEU A 297 -11.19 -19.02 -19.40
CA LEU A 297 -9.87 -19.65 -19.31
C LEU A 297 -10.04 -21.17 -19.19
N ALA A 298 -10.85 -21.63 -18.22
CA ALA A 298 -11.21 -23.03 -17.96
C ALA A 298 -11.83 -23.75 -19.17
N LYS A 299 -12.71 -23.06 -19.92
CA LYS A 299 -13.30 -23.61 -21.14
C LYS A 299 -12.28 -23.75 -22.24
N THR A 300 -11.44 -22.75 -22.47
CA THR A 300 -10.50 -22.74 -23.60
C THR A 300 -9.57 -23.96 -23.56
N ARG A 301 -9.01 -24.38 -22.41
CA ARG A 301 -8.15 -25.59 -22.41
C ARG A 301 -8.91 -26.90 -22.34
N ALA A 302 -10.16 -26.92 -21.87
CA ALA A 302 -10.95 -28.14 -21.92
C ALA A 302 -11.15 -28.64 -23.37
N TRP A 303 -10.98 -27.77 -24.37
CA TRP A 303 -10.99 -28.13 -25.80
C TRP A 303 -9.61 -28.46 -26.37
N GLU A 304 -8.52 -28.18 -25.65
CA GLU A 304 -7.14 -28.43 -26.08
C GLU A 304 -6.54 -29.73 -25.49
N LEU A 305 -7.19 -30.29 -24.45
CA LEU A 305 -6.90 -31.60 -23.85
C LEU A 305 -7.76 -32.70 -24.48
#